data_AF-A0A1U7ZAU3-F1
#
_entry.id   AF-A0A1U7ZAU3-F1
#
_cell.length_a   1.000
_cell.length_b   1.000
_cell.length_c   1.000
_cell.angle_alpha   90.00
_cell.angle_beta   90.00
_cell.angle_gamma   90.00
#
_symmetry.space_group_name_H-M   'P 1'
#
loop_
_entity.id
_entity.type
_entity.pdbx_description
1 polymer ?
#
loop_
_entity_poly.entity_id
_entity_poly.type
_entity_poly.pdbx_seq_one_letter_code
_entity_poly.pdbx_strand_id
1 'polypeptide(L)'
;MYDYIVKELPKLLSENFQQLDTSRASISGHSMGGHGALTIYLKNLDKYKSVSAFAPIVNPINCPWGQKAFTNYLGGNKSDWEDYDATCLISKHNNVSATILIDQVKA
;
A
#
# COMPACT_ATOMS: atom_id res chain seq x y z
N MET A 1 11.97 1.50 -1.82
CA MET A 1 10.74 2.33 -1.89
C MET A 1 9.90 2.23 -0.62
N TYR A 2 9.62 1.03 -0.09
CA TYR A 2 8.80 0.88 1.12
C TYR A 2 9.33 1.67 2.33
N ASP A 3 10.60 1.51 2.69
CA ASP A 3 11.18 2.25 3.83
C ASP A 3 11.18 3.77 3.63
N TYR A 4 11.35 4.23 2.39
CA TYR A 4 11.27 5.65 2.07
C TYR A 4 9.89 6.22 2.42
N ILE A 5 8.82 5.56 1.95
CA ILE A 5 7.43 6.03 2.19
C ILE A 5 7.01 5.84 3.64
N VAL A 6 7.38 4.72 4.28
CA VAL A 6 6.88 4.37 5.61
C VAL A 6 7.73 4.98 6.72
N LYS A 7 9.04 5.17 6.55
CA LYS A 7 9.95 5.57 7.63
C LYS A 7 10.64 6.90 7.34
N GLU A 8 11.39 6.96 6.23
CA GLU A 8 12.30 8.08 5.95
C GLU A 8 11.54 9.39 5.71
N LEU A 9 10.55 9.38 4.81
CA LEU A 9 9.78 10.58 4.46
C LEU A 9 8.93 11.09 5.64
N PRO A 10 8.16 10.27 6.37
CA PRO A 10 7.42 10.75 7.54
C PRO A 10 8.34 11.34 8.62
N LYS A 11 9.52 10.73 8.84
CA LYS A 11 10.52 11.26 9.78
C LYS A 11 11.01 12.64 9.33
N LEU A 12 11.42 12.77 8.07
CA LEU A 12 11.89 14.03 7.51
C LEU A 12 10.82 15.13 7.59
N LEU A 13 9.56 14.78 7.31
CA LEU A 13 8.43 15.70 7.42
C LEU A 13 8.24 16.20 8.86
N SER A 14 8.28 15.31 9.85
CA SER A 14 8.17 15.70 11.26
C SER A 14 9.35 16.54 11.76
N GLU A 15 10.56 16.28 11.28
CA GLU A 15 11.76 17.05 11.65
C GLU A 15 11.77 18.47 11.06
N ASN A 16 11.21 18.65 9.86
CA ASN A 16 11.27 19.93 9.13
C ASN A 16 9.98 20.75 9.20
N PHE A 17 8.85 20.15 9.58
CA PHE A 17 7.55 20.82 9.64
C PHE A 17 6.84 20.50 10.96
N GLN A 18 7.11 21.29 12.00
CA GLN A 18 6.57 21.09 13.34
C GLN A 18 5.03 21.12 13.41
N GLN A 19 4.36 21.77 12.45
CA GLN A 19 2.91 21.77 12.34
C GLN A 19 2.32 20.43 11.82
N LEU A 20 3.13 19.52 11.28
CA LEU A 20 2.66 18.24 10.77
C LEU A 20 2.61 17.19 11.89
N ASP A 21 1.41 16.70 12.16
CA ASP A 21 1.19 15.56 13.06
C ASP A 21 1.15 14.25 12.27
N THR A 22 2.30 13.61 12.14
CA THR A 22 2.44 12.33 11.43
C THR A 22 1.86 11.14 12.20
N SER A 23 1.48 11.30 13.48
CA SER A 23 0.81 10.25 14.25
C SER A 23 -0.67 10.06 13.85
N ARG A 24 -1.25 11.06 13.17
CA ARG A 24 -2.61 11.04 12.61
C ARG A 24 -2.64 10.93 11.08
N ALA A 25 -1.59 10.35 10.49
CA ALA A 25 -1.48 10.18 9.04
C ALA A 25 -2.55 9.25 8.46
N SER A 26 -2.89 9.49 7.19
CA SER A 26 -3.72 8.62 6.34
C SER A 26 -3.02 8.46 4.99
N ILE A 27 -3.33 7.41 4.24
CA ILE A 27 -2.66 7.12 2.97
C ILE A 27 -3.67 6.89 1.85
N SER A 28 -3.42 7.48 0.68
CA SER A 28 -4.22 7.20 -0.51
C SER A 28 -3.34 7.18 -1.75
N GLY A 29 -3.87 6.67 -2.86
CA GLY A 29 -3.14 6.68 -4.12
C GLY A 29 -3.95 6.25 -5.32
N HIS A 30 -3.36 6.43 -6.51
CA HIS A 30 -3.94 6.08 -7.79
C HIS A 30 -3.19 4.93 -8.47
N SER A 31 -3.87 3.94 -9.02
CA SER A 31 -3.25 2.83 -9.79
C SER A 31 -2.13 2.12 -9.03
N MET A 32 -0.87 2.18 -9.48
CA MET A 32 0.30 1.71 -8.72
C MET A 32 0.42 2.37 -7.34
N GLY A 33 0.11 3.67 -7.23
CA GLY A 33 0.08 4.36 -5.94
C GLY A 33 -1.06 3.85 -5.05
N GLY A 34 -2.20 3.47 -5.63
CA GLY A 34 -3.32 2.85 -4.90
C GLY A 34 -2.95 1.45 -4.40
N HIS A 35 -2.24 0.69 -5.21
CA HIS A 35 -1.59 -0.56 -4.79
C HIS A 35 -0.66 -0.35 -3.59
N GLY A 36 0.22 0.65 -3.66
CA GLY A 36 1.12 1.02 -2.57
C GLY A 36 0.36 1.42 -1.30
N ALA A 37 -0.68 2.25 -1.41
CA ALA A 37 -1.50 2.68 -0.28
C ALA A 37 -2.14 1.50 0.45
N LEU A 38 -2.75 0.57 -0.29
CA LEU A 38 -3.41 -0.62 0.28
C LEU A 38 -2.40 -1.56 0.95
N THR A 39 -1.30 -1.90 0.27
CA THR A 39 -0.29 -2.81 0.83
C THR A 39 0.41 -2.21 2.05
N ILE A 40 0.73 -0.91 2.03
CA ILE A 40 1.33 -0.20 3.16
C ILE A 40 0.34 -0.15 4.33
N TYR A 41 -0.93 0.16 4.09
CA TYR A 41 -1.94 0.17 5.15
C TYR A 41 -2.02 -1.20 5.84
N LEU A 42 -2.17 -2.29 5.07
CA LEU A 42 -2.31 -3.64 5.60
C LEU A 42 -1.09 -4.12 6.39
N LYS A 43 0.11 -3.68 6.01
CA LYS A 43 1.36 -3.97 6.75
C LYS A 43 1.57 -3.11 7.99
N ASN A 44 0.82 -2.02 8.17
CA ASN A 44 1.02 -1.04 9.25
C ASN A 44 -0.33 -0.53 9.78
N LEU A 45 -1.21 -1.45 10.22
CA LEU A 45 -2.58 -1.14 10.65
C LEU A 45 -2.66 -0.12 11.80
N ASP A 46 -1.62 -0.02 12.61
CA ASP A 46 -1.48 0.91 13.73
C ASP A 46 -1.05 2.32 13.31
N LYS A 47 -0.44 2.46 12.13
CA LYS A 47 0.22 3.68 11.67
C LYS A 47 -0.70 4.65 10.95
N TYR A 48 -1.65 4.14 10.15
CA TYR A 48 -2.51 4.96 9.30
C TYR A 48 -3.95 4.92 9.79
N LYS A 49 -4.58 6.09 9.93
CA LYS A 49 -5.96 6.22 10.42
C LYS A 49 -7.01 5.87 9.39
N SER A 50 -6.68 6.02 8.10
CA SER A 50 -7.54 5.59 7.00
C SER A 50 -6.72 5.26 5.75
N VAL A 51 -7.35 4.53 4.83
CA VAL A 51 -6.82 4.25 3.50
C VAL A 51 -7.91 4.38 2.44
N SER A 52 -7.55 4.94 1.29
CA SER A 52 -8.39 4.93 0.09
C SER A 52 -7.56 4.75 -1.18
N ALA A 53 -8.21 4.40 -2.29
CA ALA A 53 -7.53 4.30 -3.57
C ALA A 53 -8.43 4.61 -4.77
N PHE A 54 -7.83 5.17 -5.81
CA PHE A 54 -8.45 5.41 -7.12
C PHE A 54 -7.88 4.43 -8.15
N ALA A 55 -8.74 3.62 -8.76
CA ALA A 55 -8.39 2.59 -9.72
C ALA A 55 -7.15 1.74 -9.34
N PRO A 56 -7.05 1.19 -8.11
CA PRO A 56 -5.86 0.51 -7.63
C PRO A 56 -5.57 -0.80 -8.35
N ILE A 57 -4.28 -1.16 -8.40
CA ILE A 57 -3.84 -2.51 -8.80
C ILE A 57 -3.90 -3.41 -7.56
N VAL A 58 -5.06 -4.05 -7.32
CA VAL A 58 -5.34 -4.77 -6.07
C VAL A 58 -4.76 -6.19 -6.00
N ASN A 59 -4.46 -6.81 -7.14
CA ASN A 59 -4.00 -8.20 -7.24
C ASN A 59 -2.85 -8.34 -8.28
N PRO A 60 -1.72 -7.60 -8.11
CA PRO A 60 -0.61 -7.59 -9.06
C PRO A 60 0.03 -8.96 -9.37
N ILE A 61 -0.03 -9.94 -8.45
CA ILE A 61 0.45 -11.31 -8.75
C ILE A 61 -0.28 -11.94 -9.95
N ASN A 62 -1.51 -11.48 -10.21
CA ASN A 62 -2.39 -11.99 -11.26
C ASN A 62 -2.60 -11.01 -12.44
N CYS A 63 -1.77 -9.96 -12.59
CA CYS A 63 -1.86 -9.05 -13.75
C CYS A 63 -0.52 -8.89 -14.49
N PRO A 64 -0.53 -8.63 -15.82
CA PRO A 64 0.71 -8.58 -16.61
C PRO A 64 1.73 -7.56 -16.10
N TRP A 65 1.26 -6.39 -15.68
CA TRP A 65 2.13 -5.33 -15.15
C TRP A 65 2.79 -5.76 -13.83
N GLY A 66 2.03 -6.33 -12.90
CA GLY A 66 2.53 -6.80 -11.61
C GLY A 66 3.49 -7.98 -11.75
N GLN A 67 3.17 -8.97 -12.59
CA GLN A 67 4.04 -10.10 -12.88
C GLN A 67 5.39 -9.67 -13.46
N LYS A 68 5.38 -8.72 -14.40
CA LYS A 68 6.62 -8.13 -14.96
C LYS A 68 7.42 -7.40 -13.88
N ALA A 69 6.77 -6.56 -13.07
CA ALA A 69 7.44 -5.80 -12.03
C ALA A 69 8.04 -6.71 -10.94
N PHE A 70 7.25 -7.66 -10.41
CA PHE A 70 7.70 -8.57 -9.36
C PHE A 70 8.79 -9.52 -9.82
N THR A 71 8.72 -10.04 -11.05
CA THR A 71 9.81 -10.86 -11.58
C THR A 71 11.15 -10.09 -11.58
N ASN A 72 11.13 -8.82 -11.95
CA ASN A 72 12.34 -7.99 -12.03
C ASN A 72 12.88 -7.53 -10.66
N TYR A 73 12.00 -7.29 -9.68
CA TYR A 73 12.40 -6.76 -8.37
C TYR A 73 12.53 -7.82 -7.27
N LEU A 74 11.72 -8.87 -7.33
CA LEU A 74 11.60 -9.90 -6.30
C LEU A 74 12.05 -11.29 -6.79
N GLY A 75 12.32 -11.44 -8.10
CA GLY A 75 12.68 -12.72 -8.70
C GLY A 75 11.47 -13.59 -9.05
N GLY A 76 11.73 -14.82 -9.49
CA GLY A 76 10.70 -15.72 -10.04
C GLY A 76 9.86 -16.48 -9.00
N ASN A 77 10.15 -16.32 -7.71
CA ASN A 77 9.43 -17.03 -6.65
C ASN A 77 8.14 -16.28 -6.27
N LYS A 78 6.98 -16.84 -6.63
CA LYS A 78 5.68 -16.19 -6.41
C LYS A 78 5.28 -16.04 -4.94
N SER A 79 5.80 -16.88 -4.04
CA SER A 79 5.50 -16.72 -2.60
C SER A 79 5.99 -15.36 -2.08
N ASP A 80 7.12 -14.88 -2.61
CA ASP A 80 7.73 -13.62 -2.18
C ASP A 80 6.90 -12.41 -2.65
N TRP A 81 6.04 -12.61 -3.65
CA TRP A 81 5.17 -11.56 -4.20
C TRP A 81 3.91 -11.36 -3.34
N GLU A 82 3.49 -12.36 -2.58
CA GLU A 82 2.29 -12.28 -1.73
C GLU A 82 2.40 -11.19 -0.68
N ASP A 83 3.61 -10.92 -0.19
CA ASP A 83 3.85 -9.83 0.73
C ASP A 83 3.72 -8.47 0.05
N TYR A 84 3.68 -8.39 -1.27
CA TYR A 84 3.48 -7.16 -2.02
C TYR A 84 2.17 -7.18 -2.80
N ASP A 85 1.18 -7.97 -2.38
CA ASP A 85 -0.12 -8.05 -3.04
C ASP A 85 -1.24 -7.73 -2.04
N ALA A 86 -2.08 -6.73 -2.34
CA ALA A 86 -3.12 -6.30 -1.40
C ALA A 86 -4.19 -7.38 -1.18
N THR A 87 -4.47 -8.21 -2.19
CA THR A 87 -5.43 -9.32 -2.11
C THR A 87 -4.86 -10.48 -1.30
N CYS A 88 -3.56 -10.76 -1.39
CA CYS A 88 -2.89 -11.75 -0.54
C CYS A 88 -2.72 -11.24 0.90
N LEU A 89 -2.45 -9.95 1.11
CA LEU A 89 -2.29 -9.39 2.44
C LEU A 89 -3.62 -9.36 3.20
N ILE A 90 -4.71 -8.89 2.57
CA ILE A 90 -6.01 -8.78 3.23
C ILE A 90 -6.51 -10.15 3.71
N SER A 91 -6.23 -11.23 2.98
CA SER A 91 -6.64 -12.60 3.35
C SER A 91 -5.88 -13.15 4.57
N LYS A 92 -4.72 -12.57 4.91
CA LYS A 92 -3.96 -12.91 6.13
C LYS A 92 -4.53 -12.24 7.39
N HIS A 93 -5.48 -11.31 7.25
CA HIS A 93 -6.11 -10.61 8.37
C HIS A 93 -7.53 -11.11 8.64
N ASN A 94 -7.78 -11.53 9.88
CA ASN A 94 -9.12 -11.98 10.28
C ASN A 94 -10.09 -10.82 10.56
N ASN A 95 -9.58 -9.62 10.90
CA ASN A 95 -10.38 -8.45 11.23
C ASN A 95 -9.60 -7.17 10.86
N VAL A 96 -9.86 -6.61 9.68
CA VAL A 96 -9.46 -5.23 9.35
C VAL A 96 -10.62 -4.32 9.71
N SER A 97 -10.45 -3.53 10.77
CA SER A 97 -11.52 -2.70 11.33
C SER A 97 -11.82 -1.42 10.52
N ALA A 98 -10.93 -1.01 9.62
CA ALA A 98 -11.12 0.20 8.83
C ALA A 98 -11.93 -0.04 7.56
N THR A 99 -12.79 0.92 7.26
CA THR A 99 -13.45 1.04 5.95
C THR A 99 -12.42 1.45 4.90
N ILE A 100 -12.14 0.57 3.94
CA ILE A 100 -11.28 0.85 2.78
C ILE A 100 -12.17 1.39 1.65
N LEU A 101 -11.95 2.65 1.23
CA LEU A 101 -12.66 3.24 0.10
C LEU A 101 -11.90 3.01 -1.21
N ILE A 102 -12.57 2.46 -2.22
CA ILE A 102 -12.03 2.32 -3.58
C ILE A 102 -12.99 2.96 -4.58
N ASP A 103 -12.49 3.93 -5.34
CA ASP A 103 -13.19 4.52 -6.48
C ASP A 103 -12.62 4.00 -7.80
N GLN A 104 -13.49 3.50 -8.67
CA GLN A 104 -13.10 2.93 -9.97
C GLN A 104 -13.98 3.53 -11.08
N VAL A 105 -13.34 4.09 -12.10
CA VAL A 105 -14.06 4.51 -13.32
C VAL A 105 -14.48 3.27 -14.11
N LYS A 106 -15.70 3.31 -14.64
CA LYS A 106 -16.22 2.26 -15.52
C LYS A 106 -15.55 2.38 -16.88
N ALA A 107 -15.11 1.25 -17.43
CA ALA A 107 -14.61 1.15 -18.80
C ALA A 107 -15.74 1.36 -19.82
#